data_AF-A0A645DPM4-F1
#
_entry.id   AF-A0A645DPM4-F1
#
_cell.length_a   1.000
_cell.length_b   1.000
_cell.length_c   1.000
_cell.angle_alpha   90.00
_cell.angle_beta   90.00
_cell.angle_gamma   90.00
#
_symmetry.space_group_name_H-M   'P 1'
#
loop_
_entity.id
_entity.type
_entity.pdbx_description
1 polymer ?
#
loop_
_entity_poly.entity_id
_entity_poly.type
_entity_poly.pdbx_seq_one_letter_code
_entity_poly.pdbx_strand_id
1 'polypeptide(L)' 'MTQNAMHIAWTAAEVDAKLQQIMSEIHTQCVKYGRQSDGYINYMKGANVDGFLKVAKAMLAQGIV' A
#
# COMPACT_ATOMS: atom_id res chain seq x y z
N MET A 1 13.48 -3.98 -0.38
CA MET A 1 14.78 -4.57 -0.01
C MET A 1 14.56 -5.65 1.05
N THR A 2 14.22 -6.87 0.65
CA THR A 2 14.01 -8.00 1.59
C THR A 2 15.01 -9.11 1.31
N GLN A 3 15.09 -9.54 0.05
CA GLN A 3 16.05 -10.54 -0.44
C GLN A 3 17.50 -10.23 -0.01
N ASN A 4 17.97 -8.99 -0.24
CA ASN A 4 19.32 -8.57 0.17
C ASN A 4 19.54 -8.60 1.68
N ALA A 5 18.58 -8.09 2.47
CA ALA A 5 18.70 -8.01 3.92
C ALA A 5 18.66 -9.39 4.59
N MET A 6 17.97 -10.34 3.97
CA MET A 6 17.86 -11.73 4.46
C MET A 6 18.88 -12.67 3.81
N HIS A 7 19.70 -12.18 2.86
CA HIS A 7 20.61 -13.00 2.05
C HIS A 7 19.90 -14.20 1.37
N ILE A 8 18.67 -13.99 0.89
CA ILE A 8 17.88 -15.01 0.18
C ILE A 8 17.64 -14.59 -1.27
N ALA A 9 17.38 -15.58 -2.13
CA ALA A 9 16.91 -15.37 -3.49
C ALA A 9 15.56 -16.08 -3.67
N TRP A 10 14.54 -15.33 -4.06
CA TRP A 10 13.23 -15.88 -4.42
C TRP A 10 13.21 -16.30 -5.88
N THR A 11 12.42 -17.33 -6.16
CA THR A 11 12.05 -17.69 -7.53
C THR A 11 11.20 -16.60 -8.16
N ALA A 12 11.16 -16.56 -9.50
CA ALA A 12 10.29 -15.63 -10.22
C ALA A 12 8.81 -15.78 -9.82
N ALA A 13 8.35 -17.01 -9.58
CA ALA A 13 6.98 -17.28 -9.16
C ALA A 13 6.65 -16.70 -7.78
N GLU A 14 7.58 -16.78 -6.82
CA GLU A 14 7.40 -16.17 -5.49
C GLU A 14 7.41 -14.64 -5.55
N VAL A 15 8.25 -14.06 -6.42
CA VAL A 15 8.25 -12.60 -6.66
C VAL A 15 6.92 -12.16 -7.26
N ASP A 16 6.42 -12.87 -8.27
CA ASP A 16 5.14 -12.56 -8.92
C ASP A 16 3.96 -12.69 -7.96
N ALA A 17 3.89 -13.75 -7.17
CA ALA A 17 2.84 -13.93 -6.17
C ALA A 17 2.81 -12.78 -5.14
N LYS A 18 3.99 -12.33 -4.68
CA LYS A 18 4.09 -11.18 -3.77
C LYS A 18 3.68 -9.88 -4.47
N LEU A 19 4.04 -9.69 -5.74
CA LEU A 19 3.63 -8.52 -6.50
C LEU A 19 2.10 -8.48 -6.66
N GLN A 20 1.47 -9.58 -7.04
CA GLN A 20 0.02 -9.69 -7.15
C GLN A 20 -0.68 -9.35 -5.83
N GLN A 21 -0.16 -9.87 -4.71
CA GLN A 21 -0.67 -9.54 -3.38
C GLN A 21 -0.59 -8.04 -3.10
N ILE A 22 0.59 -7.42 -3.31
CA ILE A 22 0.79 -5.98 -3.09
C ILE A 22 -0.17 -5.15 -3.94
N MET A 23 -0.36 -5.52 -5.22
CA MET A 23 -1.26 -4.79 -6.11
C MET A 23 -2.73 -4.92 -5.69
N SER A 24 -3.15 -6.10 -5.19
CA SER A 24 -4.49 -6.32 -4.63
C SER A 24 -4.73 -5.49 -3.37
N GLU A 25 -3.72 -5.40 -2.49
CA GLU A 25 -3.78 -4.55 -1.29
C GLU A 25 -3.90 -3.07 -1.67
N ILE A 26 -3.09 -2.58 -2.62
CA ILE A 26 -3.19 -1.20 -3.13
C ILE A 26 -4.58 -0.91 -3.67
N HIS A 27 -5.14 -1.82 -4.48
CA HIS A 27 -6.50 -1.67 -5.01
C HIS A 27 -7.52 -1.58 -3.86
N THR A 28 -7.45 -2.48 -2.89
CA THR A 28 -8.36 -2.52 -1.73
C THR A 28 -8.35 -1.20 -0.97
N GLN A 29 -7.17 -0.61 -0.74
CA GLN A 29 -7.05 0.69 -0.09
C GLN A 29 -7.66 1.83 -0.92
N CYS A 30 -7.41 1.84 -2.24
CA CYS A 30 -8.02 2.80 -3.15
C CYS A 30 -9.55 2.71 -3.17
N VAL A 31 -10.11 1.50 -3.15
CA VAL A 31 -11.57 1.31 -3.04
C VAL A 31 -12.08 1.84 -1.71
N LYS A 32 -11.42 1.49 -0.60
CA LYS A 32 -11.84 1.89 0.75
C LYS A 32 -11.93 3.41 0.92
N TYR A 33 -10.92 4.16 0.47
CA TYR A 33 -10.86 5.62 0.68
C TYR A 33 -11.34 6.44 -0.52
N GLY A 34 -11.43 5.83 -1.69
CA GLY A 34 -11.82 6.47 -2.94
C GLY A 34 -13.30 6.27 -3.32
N ARG A 35 -14.02 5.36 -2.67
CA ARG A 35 -15.44 5.08 -2.98
C ARG A 35 -16.32 6.28 -2.61
N GLN A 36 -17.15 6.67 -3.56
CA GLN A 36 -18.13 7.76 -3.44
C GLN A 36 -19.54 7.21 -3.22
N SER A 37 -20.47 8.08 -2.87
CA SER A 37 -21.86 7.72 -2.54
C SER A 37 -22.63 7.12 -3.72
N ASP A 38 -22.25 7.44 -4.95
CA ASP A 38 -22.80 6.89 -6.19
C ASP A 38 -22.17 5.53 -6.60
N GLY A 39 -21.20 5.04 -5.81
CA GLY A 39 -20.48 3.81 -6.08
C GLY A 39 -19.24 3.96 -6.97
N TYR A 40 -18.96 5.16 -7.50
CA TYR A 40 -17.73 5.43 -8.24
C TYR A 40 -16.49 5.34 -7.34
N ILE A 41 -15.38 4.86 -7.89
CA ILE A 41 -14.12 4.70 -7.16
C ILE A 41 -13.09 5.69 -7.74
N ASN A 42 -12.78 6.73 -6.97
CA ASN A 42 -11.72 7.67 -7.30
C ASN A 42 -10.38 7.16 -6.76
N TYR A 43 -9.60 6.49 -7.61
CA TYR A 43 -8.28 5.95 -7.24
C TYR A 43 -7.27 7.02 -6.85
N MET A 44 -7.29 8.18 -7.50
CA MET A 44 -6.37 9.28 -7.15
C MET A 44 -6.63 9.75 -5.72
N LYS A 45 -7.91 9.97 -5.37
CA LYS A 45 -8.30 10.31 -4.00
C LYS A 45 -7.93 9.19 -3.02
N GLY A 46 -8.28 7.94 -3.35
CA GLY A 46 -8.04 6.80 -2.48
C GLY A 46 -6.54 6.59 -2.17
N ALA A 47 -5.69 6.61 -3.20
CA ALA A 47 -4.25 6.48 -3.07
C ALA A 47 -3.63 7.61 -2.24
N ASN A 48 -4.04 8.86 -2.50
CA ASN A 48 -3.53 10.02 -1.77
C ASN A 48 -3.92 9.97 -0.28
N VAL A 49 -5.17 9.60 0.03
CA VAL A 49 -5.65 9.49 1.41
C VAL A 49 -4.93 8.36 2.15
N ASP A 50 -4.80 7.17 1.55
CA ASP A 50 -4.10 6.04 2.17
C ASP A 50 -2.62 6.35 2.43
N GLY A 51 -1.92 6.87 1.41
CA GLY A 51 -0.52 7.24 1.51
C GLY A 51 -0.28 8.32 2.59
N PHE A 52 -1.12 9.35 2.61
CA PHE A 52 -1.04 10.40 3.64
C PHE A 52 -1.28 9.84 5.05
N LEU A 53 -2.33 9.05 5.26
CA LEU A 53 -2.66 8.48 6.57
C LEU A 53 -1.52 7.60 7.10
N LYS A 54 -0.88 6.81 6.23
CA LYS A 54 0.25 5.95 6.63
C LYS A 54 1.42 6.78 7.16
N VAL A 55 1.79 7.86 6.48
CA VAL A 55 2.88 8.75 6.91
C VAL A 55 2.47 9.56 8.14
N ALA A 56 1.28 10.17 8.14
CA ALA A 56 0.79 10.99 9.25
C ALA A 56 0.73 10.20 10.57
N LYS A 57 0.25 8.94 10.53
CA LYS A 57 0.25 8.07 11.71
C LYS A 57 1.66 7.76 12.21
N ALA A 58 2.61 7.51 11.29
CA ALA A 58 3.99 7.26 11.66
C ALA A 58 4.64 8.51 12.29
N MET A 59 4.39 9.70 11.72
CA MET A 59 4.87 10.97 12.27
C MET A 59 4.30 11.23 13.67
N LEU A 60 2.99 11.05 13.86
CA LEU A 60 2.36 11.19 15.18
C LEU A 60 2.94 10.22 16.21
N ALA A 61 3.26 8.98 15.80
CA ALA A 61 3.85 7.97 16.68
C ALA A 61 5.31 8.27 17.03
N GLN A 62 6.07 8.90 16.13
CA GLN A 62 7.47 9.28 16.36
C GLN A 62 7.60 10.60 17.13
N GLY A 63 6.54 11.40 17.21
CA GLY A 63 6.53 12.68 17.92
C GLY A 63 7.22 13.79 17.15
N ILE A 64 7.56 14.88 17.85
CA ILE A 64 8.35 15.98 17.29
C ILE A 64 9.82 15.62 17.48
N VAL A 65 10.52 15.37 16.36
CA VAL A 65 11.95 15.07 16.27
C VAL A 65 12.69 16.17 15.53
#